data_AF-T0ZE68-F1
#
_entry.id   AF-T0ZE68-F1
#
_cell.length_a   1.000
_cell.length_b   1.000
_cell.length_c   1.000
_cell.angle_alpha   90.00
_cell.angle_beta   90.00
_cell.angle_gamma   90.00
#
_symmetry.space_group_name_H-M   'P 1'
#
loop_
_entity.id
_entity.type
_entity.pdbx_description
1 polymer ?
#
loop_
_entity_poly.entity_id
_entity_poly.type
_entity_poly.pdbx_seq_one_letter_code
_entity_poly.pdbx_strand_id
1 'polypeptide(L)'
;MTMTTKNEVFQSKLTSYLKADKAGKHDILNVVCDVTKVHRKAAIRKFKRLQLRSSRQPEKRGRPAYYTNDVTLALKDIWVIGSGVCGELIHPIIAEYVAALKRDGMWKHGQETTAKLLKMSEGSVKLRVSKFMAGNTPHKGLSGTKPSQLKALIPIFIGPWKDKPPGFGQADTVAHCGNTLVGDFVWTVNWTDVATLWGSRRAQWNKGKIATKASIIAIRERLPFKLLGIHPDTGGEFITWLLRDWCEEEGIEFTRSRPYHKDDNAYVEQKNGH
;
A
#
# COMPACT_ATOMS: atom_id res chain seq x y z
N MET A 1 -26.35 17.58 7.28
CA MET A 1 -26.60 18.13 8.64
C MET A 1 -25.32 18.05 9.47
N THR A 2 -24.76 19.17 9.92
CA THR A 2 -23.48 19.21 10.66
C THR A 2 -23.66 18.71 12.11
N MET A 3 -22.55 18.38 12.78
CA MET A 3 -22.58 17.93 14.18
C MET A 3 -23.13 19.00 15.13
N THR A 4 -22.91 20.27 14.83
CA THR A 4 -23.43 21.42 15.58
C THR A 4 -24.95 21.48 15.50
N THR A 5 -25.53 21.41 14.30
CA THR A 5 -26.99 21.40 14.10
C THR A 5 -27.63 20.18 14.77
N LYS A 6 -26.98 19.02 14.74
CA LYS A 6 -27.44 17.83 15.49
C LYS A 6 -27.33 18.00 17.00
N ASN A 7 -26.54 18.92 17.54
CA ASN A 7 -26.46 19.17 18.98
C ASN A 7 -27.56 20.14 19.42
N GLU A 8 -27.84 21.17 18.63
CA GLU A 8 -28.92 22.14 18.87
C GLU A 8 -30.30 21.47 18.94
N VAL A 9 -30.60 20.54 18.02
CA VAL A 9 -31.88 19.78 18.02
C VAL A 9 -32.05 18.95 19.30
N PHE A 10 -30.97 18.37 19.83
CA PHE A 10 -31.04 17.61 21.08
C PHE A 10 -31.11 18.51 22.31
N GLN A 11 -30.47 19.69 22.28
CA GLN A 11 -30.56 20.66 23.37
C GLN A 11 -31.96 21.27 23.47
N SER A 12 -32.59 21.63 22.34
CA SER A 12 -33.93 22.23 22.33
C SER A 12 -35.01 21.30 22.86
N LYS A 13 -34.88 19.98 22.63
CA LYS A 13 -35.82 18.96 23.10
C LYS A 13 -35.47 18.36 24.47
N LEU A 14 -34.35 18.74 25.09
CA LEU A 14 -33.87 18.16 26.35
C LEU A 14 -34.88 18.33 27.49
N THR A 15 -35.35 19.56 27.71
CA THR A 15 -36.28 19.87 28.82
C THR A 15 -37.59 19.11 28.68
N SER A 16 -38.16 19.09 27.46
CA SER A 16 -39.37 18.32 27.16
C SER A 16 -39.16 16.82 27.34
N TYR A 17 -38.01 16.30 26.90
CA TYR A 17 -37.67 14.88 27.05
C TYR A 17 -37.52 14.47 28.52
N LEU A 18 -36.97 15.32 29.38
CA LEU A 18 -36.81 15.02 30.80
C LEU A 18 -38.13 15.06 31.57
N LYS A 19 -39.04 15.98 31.22
CA LYS A 19 -40.36 16.12 31.84
C LYS A 19 -41.41 15.13 31.33
N ALA A 20 -41.21 14.56 30.14
CA ALA A 20 -42.17 13.66 29.53
C ALA A 20 -42.27 12.30 30.26
N ASP A 21 -43.47 11.74 30.20
CA ASP A 21 -43.78 10.37 30.58
C ASP A 21 -43.25 9.37 29.53
N LYS A 22 -43.59 8.08 29.66
CA LYS A 22 -43.07 7.04 28.76
C LYS A 22 -43.54 7.22 27.32
N ALA A 23 -44.79 7.64 27.11
CA ALA A 23 -45.37 7.89 25.79
C ALA A 23 -44.75 9.15 25.17
N GLY A 24 -44.69 10.27 25.89
CA GLY A 24 -44.09 11.51 25.39
C GLY A 24 -42.60 11.37 25.07
N LYS A 25 -41.85 10.57 25.85
CA LYS A 25 -40.45 10.22 25.52
C LYS A 25 -40.37 9.42 24.22
N HIS A 26 -41.35 8.56 23.94
CA HIS A 26 -41.38 7.78 22.71
C HIS A 26 -41.51 8.69 21.47
N ASP A 27 -42.42 9.66 21.53
CA ASP A 27 -42.72 10.58 20.43
C ASP A 27 -41.57 11.56 20.17
N ILE A 28 -40.99 12.11 21.25
CA ILE A 28 -39.82 12.98 21.14
C ILE A 28 -38.65 12.24 20.49
N LEU A 29 -38.46 10.96 20.81
CA LEU A 29 -37.44 10.14 20.18
C LEU A 29 -37.71 9.88 18.70
N ASN A 30 -38.97 9.67 18.28
CA ASN A 30 -39.32 9.50 16.87
C ASN A 30 -38.94 10.75 16.07
N VAL A 31 -39.40 11.92 16.52
CA VAL A 31 -39.11 13.21 15.86
C VAL A 31 -37.60 13.48 15.77
N VAL A 32 -36.86 13.25 16.87
CA VAL A 32 -35.41 13.50 16.90
C VAL A 32 -34.65 12.51 16.03
N CYS A 33 -35.05 11.24 16.00
CA CYS A 33 -34.41 10.23 15.15
C CYS A 33 -34.68 10.51 13.67
N ASP A 34 -35.89 10.96 13.32
CA ASP A 34 -36.27 11.27 11.94
C ASP A 34 -35.51 12.46 11.38
N VAL A 35 -35.33 13.51 12.18
CA VAL A 35 -34.60 14.72 11.79
C VAL A 35 -33.09 14.49 11.77
N THR A 36 -32.53 13.84 12.79
CA THR A 36 -31.06 13.73 12.95
C THR A 36 -30.47 12.47 12.30
N LYS A 37 -31.33 11.54 11.85
CA LYS A 37 -30.99 10.21 11.34
C LYS A 37 -30.10 9.40 12.29
N VAL A 38 -30.29 9.60 13.59
CA VAL A 38 -29.54 8.89 14.65
C VAL A 38 -30.38 7.72 15.15
N HIS A 39 -29.74 6.57 15.35
CA HIS A 39 -30.42 5.40 15.90
C HIS A 39 -31.00 5.68 17.30
N ARG A 40 -32.19 5.15 17.60
CA ARG A 40 -32.95 5.41 18.83
C ARG A 40 -32.14 5.24 20.12
N LYS A 41 -31.39 4.14 20.24
CA LYS A 41 -30.52 3.89 21.42
C LYS A 41 -29.40 4.93 21.54
N ALA A 42 -28.89 5.44 20.42
CA ALA A 42 -27.89 6.50 20.43
C ALA A 42 -28.49 7.87 20.83
N ALA A 43 -29.73 8.15 20.41
CA ALA A 43 -30.47 9.33 20.83
C ALA A 43 -30.72 9.33 22.36
N ILE A 44 -31.15 8.20 22.93
CA ILE A 44 -31.32 8.03 24.39
C ILE A 44 -30.00 8.30 25.14
N ARG A 45 -28.88 7.71 24.68
CA ARG A 45 -27.56 7.96 25.28
C ARG A 45 -27.15 9.43 25.19
N LYS A 46 -27.52 10.12 24.10
CA LYS A 46 -27.21 11.53 23.91
C LYS A 46 -28.00 12.42 24.88
N PHE A 47 -29.29 12.16 25.08
CA PHE A 47 -30.09 12.85 26.11
C PHE A 47 -29.53 12.64 27.51
N LYS A 48 -29.15 11.40 27.87
CA LYS A 48 -28.51 11.10 29.17
C LYS A 48 -27.19 11.87 29.38
N ARG A 49 -26.34 11.96 28.35
CA ARG A 49 -25.11 12.74 28.41
C ARG A 49 -25.36 14.25 28.53
N LEU A 50 -26.37 14.77 27.84
CA LEU A 50 -26.75 16.18 27.93
C LEU A 50 -27.33 16.53 29.30
N GLN A 51 -28.11 15.63 29.91
CA GLN A 51 -28.62 15.77 31.28
C GLN A 51 -27.47 15.85 32.30
N LEU A 52 -26.44 15.02 32.13
CA LEU A 52 -25.28 14.97 33.03
C LEU A 52 -24.25 16.08 32.75
N ARG A 53 -24.45 16.89 31.71
CA ARG A 53 -23.51 17.95 31.31
C ARG A 53 -23.73 19.17 32.20
N SER A 54 -22.77 19.43 33.09
CA SER A 54 -22.74 20.68 33.85
C SER A 54 -22.34 21.85 32.95
N SER A 55 -23.12 22.93 32.93
CA SER A 55 -22.79 24.18 32.23
C SER A 55 -21.54 24.86 32.80
N ARG A 56 -21.14 24.50 34.03
CA ARG A 56 -19.95 25.03 34.72
C ARG A 56 -18.67 24.26 34.40
N GLN A 57 -18.75 23.12 33.71
CA GLN A 57 -17.57 22.35 33.32
C GLN A 57 -17.15 22.77 31.90
N PRO A 58 -16.06 23.54 31.75
CA PRO A 58 -15.56 23.88 30.42
C PRO A 58 -15.18 22.60 29.67
N GLU A 59 -15.42 22.61 28.36
CA GLU A 59 -15.00 21.50 27.50
C GLU A 59 -13.47 21.42 27.53
N LYS A 60 -12.93 20.45 28.28
CA LYS A 60 -11.49 20.21 28.37
C LYS A 60 -11.00 19.65 27.04
N ARG A 61 -10.80 20.52 26.05
CA ARG A 61 -9.91 20.20 24.93
C ARG A 61 -8.56 19.90 25.55
N GLY A 62 -7.95 18.77 25.19
CA GLY A 62 -6.67 18.34 25.77
C GLY A 62 -5.57 19.40 25.64
N ARG A 63 -4.41 19.14 26.24
CA ARG A 63 -3.25 20.05 26.22
C ARG A 63 -3.01 20.60 24.80
N PRO A 64 -2.87 21.94 24.63
CA PRO A 64 -2.55 22.52 23.33
C PRO A 64 -1.31 21.86 22.71
N ALA A 65 -1.39 21.53 21.42
CA ALA A 65 -0.28 20.90 20.72
C ALA A 65 0.88 21.90 20.59
N TYR A 66 2.05 21.56 21.13
CA TYR A 66 3.26 22.39 21.02
C TYR A 66 3.79 22.43 19.56
N TYR A 67 3.77 21.29 18.89
CA TYR A 67 4.10 21.15 17.48
C TYR A 67 2.83 21.16 16.64
N THR A 68 2.50 22.35 16.15
CA THR A 68 1.34 22.65 15.33
C THR A 68 1.53 22.19 13.86
N ASN A 69 0.50 22.40 13.03
CA ASN A 69 0.50 21.89 11.65
C ASN A 69 1.58 22.52 10.77
N ASP A 70 1.93 23.79 11.00
CA ASP A 70 3.06 24.48 10.37
C ASP A 70 4.39 23.71 10.54
N VAL A 71 4.72 23.27 11.75
CA VAL A 71 5.95 22.49 12.01
C VAL A 71 5.89 21.12 11.31
N THR A 72 4.69 20.57 11.19
CA THR A 72 4.46 19.31 10.47
C THR A 72 4.69 19.47 8.97
N LEU A 73 4.25 20.58 8.40
CA LEU A 73 4.46 20.90 6.98
C LEU A 73 5.94 21.19 6.71
N ALA A 74 6.62 21.90 7.60
CA ALA A 74 8.06 22.14 7.52
C ALA A 74 8.86 20.82 7.53
N LEU A 75 8.51 19.90 8.42
CA LEU A 75 9.08 18.55 8.42
C LEU A 75 8.76 17.79 7.14
N LYS A 76 7.54 17.91 6.62
CA LYS A 76 7.12 17.23 5.38
C LYS A 76 7.93 17.70 4.18
N ASP A 77 8.21 18.99 4.05
CA ASP A 77 9.02 19.52 2.95
C ASP A 77 10.44 18.95 2.98
N ILE A 78 11.10 18.94 4.16
CA ILE A 78 12.42 18.29 4.31
C ILE A 78 12.33 16.80 3.98
N TRP A 79 11.29 16.12 4.43
CA TRP A 79 11.08 14.70 4.18
C TRP A 79 10.90 14.37 2.70
N VAL A 80 10.23 15.21 1.93
CA VAL A 80 10.10 15.07 0.47
C VAL A 80 11.46 15.29 -0.22
N ILE A 81 12.22 16.31 0.20
CA ILE A 81 13.55 16.60 -0.36
C ILE A 81 14.53 15.46 -0.05
N GLY A 82 14.45 14.89 1.15
CA GLY A 82 15.23 13.72 1.57
C GLY A 82 14.72 12.39 1.01
N SER A 83 13.97 12.39 -0.10
CA SER A 83 13.48 11.20 -0.80
C SER A 83 12.67 10.23 0.08
N GLY A 84 12.00 10.74 1.11
CA GLY A 84 11.06 9.95 1.90
C GLY A 84 11.69 8.99 2.93
N VAL A 85 12.93 9.22 3.36
CA VAL A 85 13.61 8.41 4.38
C VAL A 85 12.82 8.28 5.70
N CYS A 86 13.04 7.19 6.44
CA CYS A 86 12.36 6.98 7.72
C CYS A 86 12.76 8.02 8.79
N GLY A 87 11.95 8.11 9.86
CA GLY A 87 12.11 9.14 10.88
C GLY A 87 13.45 9.10 11.61
N GLU A 88 14.02 7.91 11.78
CA GLU A 88 15.33 7.65 12.37
C GLU A 88 16.45 8.24 11.53
N LEU A 89 16.38 8.06 10.20
CA LEU A 89 17.41 8.50 9.27
C LEU A 89 17.33 10.01 9.01
N ILE A 90 16.11 10.57 8.98
CA ILE A 90 15.95 11.99 8.69
C ILE A 90 16.25 12.88 9.89
N HIS A 91 15.96 12.42 11.11
CA HIS A 91 16.14 13.23 12.33
C HIS A 91 17.53 13.89 12.46
N PRO A 92 18.67 13.17 12.32
CA PRO A 92 19.99 13.78 12.48
C PRO A 92 20.33 14.80 11.38
N ILE A 93 19.73 14.69 10.19
CA ILE A 93 20.05 15.53 9.03
C ILE A 93 19.07 16.70 8.82
N ILE A 94 18.01 16.82 9.63
CA ILE A 94 17.05 17.94 9.55
C ILE A 94 17.75 19.30 9.58
N ALA A 95 18.73 19.47 10.48
CA ALA A 95 19.43 20.74 10.65
C ALA A 95 20.23 21.13 9.40
N GLU A 96 20.85 20.15 8.74
CA GLU A 96 21.62 20.34 7.51
C GLU A 96 20.71 20.77 6.35
N TYR A 97 19.56 20.10 6.17
CA TYR A 97 18.58 20.51 5.16
C TYR A 97 18.06 21.93 5.40
N VAL A 98 17.73 22.28 6.65
CA VAL A 98 17.28 23.64 6.98
C VAL A 98 18.36 24.66 6.64
N ALA A 99 19.63 24.36 6.95
CA ALA A 99 20.76 25.26 6.67
C ALA A 99 20.96 25.45 5.16
N ALA A 100 20.98 24.36 4.39
CA ALA A 100 21.13 24.40 2.93
C ALA A 100 19.98 25.17 2.26
N LEU A 101 18.73 24.87 2.64
CA LEU A 101 17.56 25.55 2.07
C LEU A 101 17.50 27.03 2.44
N LYS A 102 18.00 27.42 3.62
CA LYS A 102 18.13 28.83 3.99
C LYS A 102 19.21 29.55 3.19
N ARG A 103 20.39 28.91 3.02
CA ARG A 103 21.49 29.44 2.22
C ARG A 103 21.03 29.74 0.79
N ASP A 104 20.24 28.85 0.22
CA ASP A 104 19.79 28.93 -1.17
C ASP A 104 18.48 29.72 -1.33
N GLY A 105 17.95 30.33 -0.26
CA GLY A 105 16.73 31.13 -0.30
C GLY A 105 15.43 30.33 -0.53
N MET A 106 15.48 29.00 -0.40
CA MET A 106 14.36 28.08 -0.65
C MET A 106 13.56 27.73 0.60
N TRP A 107 14.01 28.15 1.79
CA TRP A 107 13.32 27.89 3.05
C TRP A 107 12.17 28.87 3.31
N LYS A 108 10.93 28.41 3.05
CA LYS A 108 9.71 29.22 3.14
C LYS A 108 9.05 29.28 4.54
N HIS A 109 9.60 28.60 5.55
CA HIS A 109 8.97 28.50 6.88
C HIS A 109 9.50 29.55 7.86
N GLY A 110 8.61 30.10 8.69
CA GLY A 110 8.95 31.15 9.65
C GLY A 110 9.98 30.72 10.71
N GLN A 111 10.58 31.71 11.39
CA GLN A 111 11.64 31.48 12.38
C GLN A 111 11.16 30.63 13.56
N GLU A 112 9.93 30.86 14.05
CA GLU A 112 9.34 30.09 15.15
C GLU A 112 9.13 28.62 14.76
N THR A 113 8.53 28.37 13.59
CA THR A 113 8.34 27.02 13.03
C THR A 113 9.66 26.29 12.87
N THR A 114 10.68 27.00 12.36
CA THR A 114 12.03 26.46 12.18
C THR A 114 12.66 26.08 13.52
N ALA A 115 12.57 26.95 14.52
CA ALA A 115 13.12 26.69 15.85
C ALA A 115 12.44 25.49 16.52
N LYS A 116 11.11 25.36 16.37
CA LYS A 116 10.35 24.19 16.85
C LYS A 116 10.77 22.92 16.11
N LEU A 117 10.97 22.98 14.79
CA LEU A 117 11.40 21.83 14.00
C LEU A 117 12.78 21.32 14.44
N LEU A 118 13.74 22.22 14.64
CA LEU A 118 15.10 21.88 15.09
C LEU A 118 15.15 21.31 16.51
N LYS A 119 14.17 21.63 17.37
CA LYS A 119 14.03 21.07 18.72
C LYS A 119 13.25 19.75 18.75
N MET A 120 12.73 19.29 17.61
CA MET A 120 11.88 18.11 17.58
C MET A 120 12.69 16.86 17.91
N SER A 121 12.21 16.07 18.88
CA SER A 121 12.84 14.80 19.24
C SER A 121 12.65 13.75 18.15
N GLU A 122 13.56 12.77 18.08
CA GLU A 122 13.49 11.64 17.14
C GLU A 122 12.13 10.93 17.19
N GLY A 123 11.64 10.62 18.39
CA GLY A 123 10.32 9.99 18.57
C GLY A 123 9.16 10.81 18.00
N SER A 124 9.23 12.14 18.10
CA SER A 124 8.22 13.04 17.52
C SER A 124 8.32 13.10 16.00
N VAL A 125 9.54 13.08 15.45
CA VAL A 125 9.78 13.00 14.01
C VAL A 125 9.25 11.68 13.46
N LYS A 126 9.60 10.54 14.06
CA LYS A 126 9.11 9.20 13.69
C LYS A 126 7.59 9.12 13.64
N LEU A 127 6.91 9.63 14.67
CA LEU A 127 5.45 9.62 14.74
C LEU A 127 4.80 10.44 13.61
N ARG A 128 5.44 11.51 13.14
CA ARG A 128 4.94 12.35 12.03
C ARG A 128 5.29 11.75 10.68
N VAL A 129 6.53 11.31 10.50
CA VAL A 129 7.03 10.68 9.27
C VAL A 129 6.26 9.40 8.96
N SER A 130 5.90 8.58 9.96
CA SER A 130 5.08 7.38 9.73
C SER A 130 3.71 7.70 9.09
N LYS A 131 3.12 8.86 9.39
CA LYS A 131 1.88 9.32 8.75
C LYS A 131 2.09 9.81 7.33
N PHE A 132 3.25 10.41 7.04
CA PHE A 132 3.62 10.80 5.67
C PHE A 132 3.85 9.56 4.82
N MET A 133 4.59 8.58 5.34
CA MET A 133 4.79 7.28 4.73
C MET A 133 3.46 6.57 4.49
N ALA A 134 2.54 6.53 5.46
CA ALA A 134 1.24 5.89 5.27
C ALA A 134 0.37 6.53 4.16
N GLY A 135 0.56 7.83 3.89
CA GLY A 135 -0.12 8.54 2.80
C GLY A 135 0.58 8.42 1.44
N ASN A 136 1.90 8.20 1.44
CA ASN A 136 2.73 8.01 0.24
C ASN A 136 2.97 6.54 -0.12
N THR A 137 2.72 5.61 0.81
CA THR A 137 2.58 4.21 0.46
C THR A 137 1.37 4.13 -0.44
N PRO A 138 1.50 3.66 -1.70
CA PRO A 138 0.32 3.32 -2.47
C PRO A 138 -0.54 2.45 -1.57
N HIS A 139 -1.82 2.80 -1.41
CA HIS A 139 -2.82 1.96 -0.75
C HIS A 139 -2.48 0.52 -1.08
N LYS A 140 -2.25 -0.33 -0.04
CA LYS A 140 -1.93 -1.77 -0.14
C LYS A 140 -2.21 -2.25 -1.55
N GLY A 141 -1.15 -2.47 -2.33
CA GLY A 141 -1.21 -2.49 -3.79
C GLY A 141 -2.55 -3.04 -4.28
N LEU A 142 -3.29 -2.23 -5.04
CA LEU A 142 -4.45 -2.71 -5.78
C LEU A 142 -3.97 -3.90 -6.59
N SER A 143 -4.24 -5.10 -6.08
CA SER A 143 -3.87 -6.33 -6.73
C SER A 143 -4.70 -6.42 -7.99
N GLY A 144 -4.06 -6.29 -9.15
CA GLY A 144 -4.66 -6.64 -10.43
C GLY A 144 -4.95 -8.14 -10.58
N THR A 145 -4.59 -8.97 -9.60
CA THR A 145 -4.86 -10.40 -9.64
C THR A 145 -6.26 -10.70 -9.10
N LYS A 146 -7.22 -10.77 -10.01
CA LYS A 146 -8.43 -11.57 -9.79
C LYS A 146 -8.00 -13.00 -9.43
N PRO A 147 -8.57 -13.65 -8.41
CA PRO A 147 -8.35 -15.07 -8.17
C PRO A 147 -8.74 -15.84 -9.43
N SER A 148 -7.76 -16.35 -10.18
CA SER A 148 -8.03 -17.27 -11.28
C SER A 148 -8.02 -18.68 -10.71
N GLN A 149 -9.06 -19.47 -11.01
CA GLN A 149 -9.08 -20.92 -10.71
C GLN A 149 -7.84 -21.64 -11.26
N LEU A 150 -7.22 -21.06 -12.29
CA LEU A 150 -5.96 -21.52 -12.88
C LEU A 150 -4.79 -21.60 -11.88
N LYS A 151 -4.73 -20.72 -10.87
CA LYS A 151 -3.70 -20.82 -9.82
C LYS A 151 -3.81 -22.13 -9.03
N ALA A 152 -5.01 -22.69 -8.88
CA ALA A 152 -5.22 -23.97 -8.21
C ALA A 152 -4.81 -25.17 -9.08
N LEU A 153 -4.78 -25.02 -10.41
CA LEU A 153 -4.44 -26.09 -11.36
C LEU A 153 -2.95 -26.21 -11.62
N ILE A 154 -2.19 -25.11 -11.50
CA ILE A 154 -0.73 -25.13 -11.68
C ILE A 154 -0.07 -25.57 -10.36
N PRO A 155 0.67 -26.69 -10.34
CA PRO A 155 1.30 -27.20 -9.14
C PRO A 155 2.28 -26.21 -8.51
N ILE A 156 2.26 -26.13 -7.18
CA ILE A 156 3.29 -25.42 -6.43
C ILE A 156 4.50 -26.35 -6.29
N PHE A 157 5.67 -25.88 -6.70
CA PHE A 157 6.93 -26.61 -6.48
C PHE A 157 7.68 -26.00 -5.29
N ILE A 158 7.96 -26.83 -4.27
CA ILE A 158 8.70 -26.48 -3.04
C ILE A 158 9.90 -27.45 -2.86
N GLY A 159 10.21 -28.24 -3.88
CA GLY A 159 11.26 -29.24 -3.84
C GLY A 159 12.65 -28.63 -4.02
N PRO A 160 13.72 -29.37 -3.67
CA PRO A 160 15.06 -28.94 -4.02
C PRO A 160 15.21 -28.92 -5.55
N TRP A 161 15.86 -27.88 -6.06
CA TRP A 161 16.32 -27.82 -7.46
C TRP A 161 17.51 -28.75 -7.74
N LYS A 162 18.06 -29.33 -6.67
CA LYS A 162 19.15 -30.31 -6.71
C LYS A 162 18.74 -31.47 -7.62
N ASP A 163 19.64 -31.88 -8.49
CA ASP A 163 19.50 -33.00 -9.42
C ASP A 163 18.51 -32.79 -10.60
N LYS A 164 17.91 -31.60 -10.75
CA LYS A 164 17.21 -31.25 -12.00
C LYS A 164 18.24 -31.13 -13.14
N PRO A 165 18.03 -31.78 -14.29
CA PRO A 165 18.93 -31.65 -15.44
C PRO A 165 18.79 -30.27 -16.10
N PRO A 166 19.71 -29.89 -17.01
CA PRO A 166 19.53 -28.71 -17.85
C PRO A 166 18.18 -28.76 -18.60
N GLY A 167 17.48 -27.63 -18.63
CA GLY A 167 16.15 -27.48 -19.21
C GLY A 167 15.06 -27.12 -18.21
N PHE A 168 15.33 -27.12 -16.91
CA PHE A 168 14.40 -26.65 -15.88
C PHE A 168 14.81 -25.26 -15.40
N GLY A 169 13.93 -24.28 -15.54
CA GLY A 169 14.31 -22.90 -15.23
C GLY A 169 13.20 -22.04 -14.67
N GLN A 170 13.65 -21.01 -13.96
CA GLN A 170 12.81 -20.01 -13.34
C GLN A 170 12.55 -18.86 -14.31
N ALA A 171 11.33 -18.35 -14.33
CA ALA A 171 10.90 -17.31 -15.26
C ALA A 171 10.39 -16.06 -14.54
N ASP A 172 10.76 -14.88 -15.01
CA ASP A 172 10.29 -13.61 -14.45
C ASP A 172 10.19 -12.51 -15.50
N THR A 173 9.52 -11.40 -15.18
CA THR A 173 9.47 -10.20 -16.01
C THR A 173 9.99 -8.95 -15.30
N VAL A 174 10.85 -8.21 -15.99
CA VAL A 174 11.39 -6.92 -15.52
C VAL A 174 10.82 -5.77 -16.35
N ALA A 175 10.26 -4.76 -15.68
CA ALA A 175 9.71 -3.56 -16.31
C ALA A 175 10.79 -2.52 -16.59
N HIS A 176 10.83 -1.98 -17.81
CA HIS A 176 11.67 -0.82 -18.16
C HIS A 176 10.86 0.48 -18.11
N CYS A 177 10.36 0.84 -16.92
CA CYS A 177 9.33 1.87 -16.75
C CYS A 177 9.79 3.16 -16.03
N GLY A 178 11.08 3.31 -15.74
CA GLY A 178 11.57 4.44 -14.95
C GLY A 178 10.84 4.53 -13.59
N ASN A 179 10.32 5.71 -13.25
CA ASN A 179 9.71 5.97 -11.94
C ASN A 179 8.20 5.67 -11.86
N THR A 180 7.56 5.22 -12.94
CA THR A 180 6.10 4.98 -12.96
C THR A 180 5.75 3.73 -13.76
N LEU A 181 4.85 2.89 -13.23
CA LEU A 181 4.30 1.74 -13.95
C LEU A 181 3.11 2.12 -14.86
N VAL A 182 2.81 3.42 -15.00
CA VAL A 182 1.72 3.91 -15.85
C VAL A 182 2.22 4.14 -17.27
N GLY A 183 1.59 3.46 -18.24
CA GLY A 183 1.88 3.59 -19.66
C GLY A 183 2.28 2.26 -20.29
N ASP A 184 2.64 2.32 -21.57
CA ASP A 184 3.17 1.20 -22.33
C ASP A 184 4.69 1.27 -22.37
N PHE A 185 5.36 0.16 -22.10
CA PHE A 185 6.81 0.09 -22.08
C PHE A 185 7.31 -1.32 -22.36
N VAL A 186 8.61 -1.42 -22.59
CA VAL A 186 9.29 -2.69 -22.83
C VAL A 186 9.39 -3.46 -21.50
N TRP A 187 9.15 -4.76 -21.58
CA TRP A 187 9.42 -5.70 -20.51
C TRP A 187 10.48 -6.70 -20.99
N THR A 188 11.39 -7.09 -20.11
CA THR A 188 12.26 -8.25 -20.36
C THR A 188 11.62 -9.47 -19.72
N VAL A 189 11.33 -10.51 -20.50
CA VAL A 189 11.12 -11.86 -20.00
C VAL A 189 12.49 -12.50 -19.80
N ASN A 190 12.78 -12.90 -18.58
CA ASN A 190 13.99 -13.63 -18.23
C ASN A 190 13.63 -15.09 -17.90
N TRP A 191 14.44 -16.02 -18.38
CA TRP A 191 14.36 -17.43 -18.01
C TRP A 191 15.76 -17.91 -17.66
N THR A 192 15.94 -18.44 -16.46
CA THR A 192 17.24 -18.92 -15.95
C THR A 192 17.16 -20.41 -15.64
N ASP A 193 17.99 -21.20 -16.32
CA ASP A 193 18.18 -22.61 -16.02
C ASP A 193 18.82 -22.81 -14.65
N VAL A 194 18.26 -23.71 -13.84
CA VAL A 194 18.73 -23.92 -12.46
C VAL A 194 20.00 -24.76 -12.36
N ALA A 195 20.25 -25.65 -13.33
CA ALA A 195 21.38 -26.58 -13.31
C ALA A 195 22.67 -25.93 -13.82
N THR A 196 22.56 -25.11 -14.86
CA THR A 196 23.68 -24.49 -15.58
C THR A 196 23.78 -22.98 -15.32
N LEU A 197 22.78 -22.38 -14.69
CA LEU A 197 22.64 -20.92 -14.53
C LEU A 197 22.57 -20.16 -15.85
N TRP A 198 22.26 -20.85 -16.95
CA TRP A 198 22.11 -20.26 -18.26
C TRP A 198 20.89 -19.33 -18.29
N GLY A 199 21.13 -18.03 -18.49
CA GLY A 199 20.08 -17.03 -18.60
C GLY A 199 19.74 -16.71 -20.06
N SER A 200 18.45 -16.82 -20.41
CA SER A 200 17.92 -16.42 -21.70
C SER A 200 16.89 -15.31 -21.52
N ARG A 201 17.00 -14.26 -22.36
CA ARG A 201 16.20 -13.04 -22.21
C ARG A 201 15.52 -12.69 -23.52
N ARG A 202 14.29 -12.20 -23.42
CA ARG A 202 13.54 -11.67 -24.56
C ARG A 202 12.83 -10.39 -24.17
N ALA A 203 13.03 -9.34 -24.96
CA ALA A 203 12.24 -8.13 -24.85
C ALA A 203 10.84 -8.37 -25.43
N GLN A 204 9.82 -7.87 -24.76
CA GLN A 204 8.44 -7.85 -25.21
C GLN A 204 7.80 -6.48 -24.98
N TRP A 205 6.86 -6.12 -25.84
CA TRP A 205 6.04 -4.93 -25.64
C TRP A 205 4.91 -5.24 -24.66
N ASN A 206 4.85 -4.48 -23.56
CA ASN A 206 3.87 -4.65 -22.48
C ASN A 206 3.86 -6.02 -21.78
N LYS A 207 3.03 -6.13 -20.75
CA LYS A 207 2.87 -7.32 -19.91
C LYS A 207 1.69 -8.20 -20.36
N GLY A 208 1.61 -8.47 -21.66
CA GLY A 208 0.51 -9.21 -22.28
C GLY A 208 0.75 -10.73 -22.32
N LYS A 209 -0.30 -11.52 -22.07
CA LYS A 209 -0.25 -13.00 -22.04
C LYS A 209 0.25 -13.62 -23.36
N ILE A 210 -0.23 -13.08 -24.50
CA ILE A 210 0.17 -13.53 -25.84
C ILE A 210 1.65 -13.23 -26.09
N ALA A 211 2.09 -12.02 -25.73
CA ALA A 211 3.49 -11.60 -25.84
C ALA A 211 4.39 -12.47 -24.97
N THR A 212 3.96 -12.80 -23.74
CA THR A 212 4.72 -13.67 -22.82
C THR A 212 4.87 -15.09 -23.37
N LYS A 213 3.81 -15.72 -23.92
CA LYS A 213 3.96 -17.02 -24.60
C LYS A 213 4.94 -16.95 -25.77
N ALA A 214 4.81 -15.94 -26.64
CA ALA A 214 5.71 -15.77 -27.78
C ALA A 214 7.17 -15.58 -27.33
N SER A 215 7.39 -14.84 -26.23
CA SER A 215 8.72 -14.66 -25.65
C SER A 215 9.32 -15.97 -25.14
N ILE A 216 8.52 -16.79 -24.46
CA ILE A 216 8.95 -18.11 -23.97
C ILE A 216 9.28 -19.06 -25.13
N ILE A 217 8.47 -19.08 -26.19
CA ILE A 217 8.76 -19.86 -27.40
C ILE A 217 10.09 -19.42 -28.03
N ALA A 218 10.29 -18.11 -28.19
CA ALA A 218 11.54 -17.58 -28.73
C ALA A 218 12.76 -17.86 -27.82
N ILE A 219 12.55 -17.96 -26.51
CA ILE A 219 13.58 -18.39 -25.56
C ILE A 219 13.91 -19.86 -25.82
N ARG A 220 12.90 -20.75 -25.89
CA ARG A 220 13.07 -22.18 -26.16
C ARG A 220 13.91 -22.45 -27.41
N GLU A 221 13.65 -21.73 -28.50
CA GLU A 221 14.37 -21.87 -29.77
C GLU A 221 15.87 -21.55 -29.69
N ARG A 222 16.29 -20.79 -28.68
CA ARG A 222 17.68 -20.33 -28.50
C ARG A 222 18.43 -21.09 -27.42
N LEU A 223 17.77 -21.99 -26.70
CA LEU A 223 18.43 -22.75 -25.65
C LEU A 223 19.36 -23.80 -26.26
N PRO A 224 20.56 -24.01 -25.69
CA PRO A 224 21.47 -25.07 -26.14
C PRO A 224 21.02 -26.47 -25.70
N PHE A 225 19.88 -26.57 -25.00
CA PHE A 225 19.28 -27.80 -24.49
C PHE A 225 17.75 -27.72 -24.58
N LYS A 226 17.08 -28.87 -24.45
CA LYS A 226 15.61 -28.94 -24.48
C LYS A 226 15.02 -28.19 -23.27
N LEU A 227 13.98 -27.39 -23.50
CA LEU A 227 13.17 -26.83 -22.43
C LEU A 227 12.31 -27.94 -21.81
N LEU A 228 12.56 -28.26 -20.54
CA LEU A 228 11.89 -29.32 -19.80
C LEU A 228 10.92 -28.79 -18.74
N GLY A 229 11.18 -27.61 -18.19
CA GLY A 229 10.28 -27.02 -17.21
C GLY A 229 10.40 -25.50 -17.08
N ILE A 230 9.25 -24.89 -16.78
CA ILE A 230 9.10 -23.45 -16.55
C ILE A 230 8.50 -23.24 -15.18
N HIS A 231 9.15 -22.42 -14.38
CA HIS A 231 8.74 -22.07 -13.03
C HIS A 231 8.70 -20.55 -12.85
N PRO A 232 7.55 -19.89 -13.08
CA PRO A 232 7.38 -18.49 -12.78
C PRO A 232 6.87 -18.28 -11.35
N ASP A 233 6.95 -17.03 -10.88
CA ASP A 233 6.11 -16.58 -9.77
C ASP A 233 4.61 -16.56 -10.17
N THR A 234 3.78 -16.07 -9.28
CA THR A 234 2.33 -15.92 -9.42
C THR A 234 1.92 -14.74 -10.33
N GLY A 235 2.83 -14.28 -11.20
CA GLY A 235 2.62 -13.21 -12.17
C GLY A 235 1.49 -13.53 -13.16
N GLY A 236 0.54 -12.61 -13.34
CA GLY A 236 -0.63 -12.82 -14.20
C GLY A 236 -0.33 -12.97 -15.69
N GLU A 237 0.88 -12.60 -16.11
CA GLU A 237 1.44 -12.78 -17.45
C GLU A 237 1.85 -14.22 -17.74
N PHE A 238 2.29 -14.96 -16.71
CA PHE A 238 2.67 -16.37 -16.82
C PHE A 238 1.52 -17.30 -16.45
N ILE A 239 0.75 -16.95 -15.42
CA ILE A 239 -0.39 -17.73 -14.93
C ILE A 239 -1.59 -17.57 -15.89
N THR A 240 -1.52 -18.25 -17.04
CA THR A 240 -2.46 -18.13 -18.16
C THR A 240 -2.77 -19.49 -18.78
N TRP A 241 -4.00 -19.69 -19.25
CA TRP A 241 -4.40 -20.92 -19.96
C TRP A 241 -3.53 -21.11 -21.21
N LEU A 242 -3.28 -20.03 -21.94
CA LEU A 242 -2.46 -20.03 -23.14
C LEU A 242 -1.06 -20.63 -22.93
N LEU A 243 -0.40 -20.29 -21.80
CA LEU A 243 0.92 -20.84 -21.48
C LEU A 243 0.82 -22.24 -20.89
N ARG A 244 -0.16 -22.50 -20.02
CA ARG A 244 -0.42 -23.83 -19.44
C ARG A 244 -0.64 -24.88 -20.54
N ASP A 245 -1.61 -24.62 -21.42
CA ASP A 245 -2.05 -25.57 -22.43
C ASP A 245 -0.92 -25.83 -23.44
N TRP A 246 -0.15 -24.80 -23.77
CA TRP A 246 1.07 -24.97 -24.57
C TRP A 246 2.13 -25.82 -23.88
N CYS A 247 2.37 -25.63 -22.58
CA CYS A 247 3.30 -26.48 -21.84
C CYS A 247 2.82 -27.94 -21.80
N GLU A 248 1.51 -28.16 -21.65
CA GLU A 248 0.88 -29.49 -21.67
C GLU A 248 1.05 -30.16 -23.04
N GLU A 249 0.77 -29.44 -24.14
CA GLU A 249 0.96 -29.90 -25.52
C GLU A 249 2.42 -30.27 -25.83
N GLU A 250 3.39 -29.51 -25.32
CA GLU A 250 4.82 -29.69 -25.60
C GLU A 250 5.54 -30.62 -24.61
N GLY A 251 4.82 -31.14 -23.60
CA GLY A 251 5.40 -31.98 -22.55
C GLY A 251 6.41 -31.22 -21.66
N ILE A 252 6.17 -29.94 -21.42
CA ILE A 252 6.98 -29.06 -20.55
C ILE A 252 6.33 -29.01 -19.17
N GLU A 253 7.11 -29.30 -18.13
CA GLU A 253 6.65 -29.20 -16.74
C GLU A 253 6.36 -27.73 -16.39
N PHE A 254 5.11 -27.43 -16.06
CA PHE A 254 4.72 -26.08 -15.66
C PHE A 254 4.33 -26.06 -14.18
N THR A 255 5.12 -25.37 -13.38
CA THR A 255 4.92 -25.21 -11.93
C THR A 255 4.92 -23.74 -11.57
N ARG A 256 4.67 -23.42 -10.30
CA ARG A 256 4.75 -22.04 -9.80
C ARG A 256 5.27 -21.97 -8.37
N SER A 257 5.71 -20.79 -7.99
CA SER A 257 6.09 -20.49 -6.61
C SER A 257 4.89 -20.33 -5.67
N ARG A 258 5.15 -20.34 -4.37
CA ARG A 258 4.13 -20.01 -3.38
C ARG A 258 3.86 -18.50 -3.38
N PRO A 259 2.61 -18.06 -3.18
CA PRO A 259 2.31 -16.64 -3.03
C PRO A 259 3.10 -16.02 -1.87
N TYR A 260 3.76 -14.88 -2.11
CA TYR A 260 4.52 -14.11 -1.12
C TYR A 260 5.79 -14.80 -0.56
N HIS A 261 6.39 -15.73 -1.30
CA HIS A 261 7.66 -16.37 -0.95
C HIS A 261 8.74 -16.08 -2.00
N LYS A 262 9.54 -15.03 -1.77
CA LYS A 262 10.58 -14.57 -2.71
C LYS A 262 11.67 -15.60 -2.97
N ASP A 263 12.03 -16.37 -1.95
CA ASP A 263 13.13 -17.35 -2.03
C ASP A 263 12.85 -18.49 -3.02
N ASP A 264 11.59 -18.70 -3.43
CA ASP A 264 11.21 -19.73 -4.40
C ASP A 264 11.75 -19.42 -5.82
N ASN A 265 12.09 -18.15 -6.13
CA ASN A 265 12.60 -17.68 -7.43
C ASN A 265 14.02 -17.10 -7.41
N ALA A 266 14.85 -17.51 -6.43
CA ALA A 266 16.16 -16.92 -6.21
C ALA A 266 17.11 -16.94 -7.44
N TYR A 267 17.05 -17.97 -8.30
CA TYR A 267 17.97 -18.08 -9.45
C TYR A 267 17.68 -17.04 -10.54
N VAL A 268 16.40 -16.75 -10.82
CA VAL A 268 16.06 -15.71 -11.79
C VAL A 268 16.19 -14.32 -11.18
N GLU A 269 15.80 -14.13 -9.91
CA GLU A 269 15.90 -12.84 -9.22
C GLU A 269 17.35 -12.33 -9.13
N GLN A 270 18.32 -13.21 -8.80
CA GLN A 270 19.75 -12.86 -8.79
C GLN A 270 20.28 -12.41 -10.16
N LYS A 271 19.63 -12.80 -11.26
CA LYS A 271 20.05 -12.47 -12.63
C LYS A 271 19.31 -11.29 -13.23
N ASN A 272 18.32 -10.74 -12.51
CA ASN A 272 17.58 -9.55 -12.90
C ASN A 272 18.31 -8.24 -12.52
N GLY A 273 19.34 -8.31 -11.68
CA GLY A 273 20.23 -7.16 -11.39
C GLY A 273 19.56 -6.03 -10.61
N HIS A 274 18.66 -6.37 -9.69
CA HIS A 274 18.09 -5.43 -8.72
C HIS A 274 19.14 -4.81 -7.80
#